data_AF-A0A966MDE5-F1
#
_entry.id   AF-A0A966MDE5-F1
#
_cell.length_a   1.000
_cell.length_b   1.000
_cell.length_c   1.000
_cell.angle_alpha   90.00
_cell.angle_beta   90.00
_cell.angle_gamma   90.00
#
_symmetry.space_group_name_H-M   'P 1'
#
loop_
_entity.id
_entity.type
_entity.pdbx_description
1 polymer ?
#
loop_
_entity_poly.entity_id
_entity_poly.type
_entity_poly.pdbx_seq_one_letter_code
_entity_poly.pdbx_strand_id
1 'polypeptide(L)' 'MNQLYVSSFDWEELRVFRKLTNQFGIAVLTENNPLTAISIAHELNAFAINPNHKKLTKNIVKQIQGEGFEVLTWT' A
#
# COMPACT_ATOMS: atom_id res chain seq x y z
N MET A 1 -11.20 -17.83 -1.13
CA MET A 1 -11.59 -16.51 -1.70
C MET A 1 -10.42 -16.04 -2.55
N ASN A 2 -10.58 -15.97 -3.87
CA ASN A 2 -9.58 -15.35 -4.73
C ASN A 2 -9.88 -13.86 -4.75
N GLN A 3 -9.11 -13.07 -4.01
CA GLN A 3 -9.34 -11.64 -3.90
C GLN A 3 -8.43 -10.90 -4.88
N LEU A 4 -9.00 -10.46 -6.00
CA LEU A 4 -8.32 -9.53 -6.90
C LEU A 4 -8.19 -8.17 -6.19
N TYR A 5 -6.99 -7.60 -6.21
CA TYR A 5 -6.71 -6.26 -5.74
C TYR A 5 -5.82 -5.53 -6.74
N VAL A 6 -5.79 -4.21 -6.64
CA VAL A 6 -4.97 -3.34 -7.51
C VAL A 6 -3.87 -2.69 -6.69
N SER A 7 -2.68 -2.58 -7.27
CA SER A 7 -1.57 -1.80 -6.72
C SER A 7 -0.85 -1.07 -7.84
N SER A 8 -0.47 0.18 -7.62
CA SER A 8 0.29 1.00 -8.57
C SER A 8 1.35 1.83 -7.85
N PHE A 9 2.44 2.14 -8.56
CA PHE A 9 3.41 3.15 -8.15
C PHE A 9 2.86 4.56 -8.37
N ASP A 10 1.91 4.73 -9.30
CA ASP A 10 1.19 5.97 -9.50
C ASP A 10 -0.01 6.02 -8.54
N TRP A 11 0.11 6.86 -7.51
CA TRP A 11 -0.93 7.01 -6.51
C TRP A 11 -2.14 7.80 -7.02
N GLU A 12 -1.98 8.62 -8.06
CA GLU A 12 -3.12 9.27 -8.71
C GLU A 12 -3.98 8.26 -9.47
N GLU A 13 -3.37 7.26 -10.11
CA GLU A 13 -4.13 6.16 -10.72
C GLU A 13 -4.94 5.39 -9.67
N LEU A 14 -4.40 5.16 -8.47
CA LEU A 14 -5.13 4.52 -7.39
C LEU A 14 -6.31 5.39 -6.90
N ARG A 15 -6.14 6.72 -6.85
CA ARG A 15 -7.26 7.64 -6.54
C ARG A 15 -8.33 7.59 -7.61
N VAL A 16 -7.96 7.60 -8.89
CA VAL A 16 -8.90 7.47 -10.00
C VAL A 16 -9.62 6.13 -9.92
N PHE A 17 -8.90 5.04 -9.69
CA PHE A 17 -9.48 3.70 -9.52
C PHE A 17 -10.47 3.65 -8.36
N ARG A 18 -10.11 4.19 -7.19
CA ARG A 18 -10.97 4.25 -6.01
C ARG A 18 -12.25 5.04 -6.24
N LYS A 19 -12.20 6.11 -7.04
CA LYS A 19 -13.40 6.88 -7.45
C LYS A 19 -14.32 6.10 -8.39
N LEU A 20 -13.76 5.21 -9.22
CA LEU A 20 -14.52 4.40 -10.17
C LEU A 20 -15.16 3.18 -9.53
N THR A 21 -14.51 2.55 -8.55
CA THR A 21 -15.03 1.36 -7.87
C THR A 21 -14.43 1.14 -6.48
N ASN A 22 -15.26 0.60 -5.58
CA ASN A 22 -14.86 0.12 -4.26
C ASN A 22 -14.90 -1.41 -4.13
N GLN A 23 -15.17 -2.12 -5.23
CA GLN A 23 -15.32 -3.58 -5.22
C GLN A 23 -14.00 -4.31 -4.95
N PHE A 24 -12.87 -3.71 -5.31
CA PHE A 24 -11.54 -4.32 -5.19
C PHE A 24 -10.71 -3.66 -4.09
N GLY A 25 -9.87 -4.47 -3.45
CA GLY A 25 -8.87 -3.97 -2.50
C GLY A 25 -7.81 -3.13 -3.21
N ILE A 26 -7.21 -2.21 -2.47
CA ILE A 26 -6.04 -1.44 -2.92
C ILE A 26 -4.87 -1.75 -2.01
N ALA A 27 -3.69 -1.93 -2.62
CA ALA A 27 -2.41 -1.88 -1.93
C ALA A 27 -1.53 -0.79 -2.57
N VAL A 28 -0.72 -0.11 -1.78
CA VAL A 28 0.10 1.02 -2.26
C VAL A 28 1.53 0.57 -2.54
N LEU A 29 2.00 0.65 -3.79
CA LEU A 29 3.42 0.40 -4.09
C LEU A 29 4.29 1.62 -3.74
N THR A 30 5.49 1.36 -3.23
CA THR A 30 6.48 2.41 -2.93
C THR A 30 7.91 1.91 -3.17
N GLU A 31 8.71 2.76 -3.84
CA GLU A 31 10.13 2.52 -4.14
C GLU A 31 11.06 3.19 -3.12
N ASN A 32 10.56 4.24 -2.47
CA ASN A 32 11.32 5.09 -1.56
C ASN A 32 11.06 4.70 -0.10
N ASN A 33 11.13 5.66 0.83
CA ASN A 33 10.85 5.39 2.24
C ASN A 33 9.41 4.86 2.40
N PRO A 34 9.21 3.61 2.87
CA PRO A 34 7.89 3.01 2.99
C PRO A 34 6.91 3.80 3.86
N LEU A 35 7.41 4.52 4.86
CA LEU A 35 6.56 5.29 5.78
C LEU A 35 5.84 6.45 5.09
N THR A 36 6.36 6.93 3.94
CA THR A 36 5.70 7.98 3.15
C THR A 36 4.38 7.52 2.55
N ALA A 37 4.18 6.20 2.40
CA ALA A 37 2.96 5.63 1.85
C ALA A 37 1.80 5.53 2.88
N ILE A 38 2.04 5.77 4.18
CA ILE A 38 1.01 5.64 5.22
C ILE A 38 -0.15 6.60 4.99
N SER A 39 0.13 7.87 4.70
CA SER A 39 -0.92 8.89 4.50
C SER A 39 -1.83 8.55 3.32
N ILE A 40 -1.24 8.10 2.21
CA ILE A 40 -2.00 7.74 1.00
C ILE A 40 -2.73 6.39 1.15
N ALA A 41 -2.16 5.45 1.92
CA ALA A 41 -2.82 4.19 2.23
C ALA A 41 -4.09 4.41 3.05
N HIS A 42 -4.06 5.33 4.03
CA HIS A 42 -5.25 5.76 4.76
C HIS A 42 -6.27 6.46 3.83
N GLU A 43 -5.80 7.40 3.01
CA GLU A 43 -6.65 8.12 2.04
C GLU A 43 -7.41 7.15 1.11
N LEU A 44 -6.74 6.10 0.62
CA LEU A 44 -7.28 5.15 -0.34
C LEU A 44 -8.04 3.99 0.30
N ASN A 45 -8.15 3.94 1.63
CA ASN A 45 -8.64 2.78 2.38
C ASN A 45 -7.94 1.50 1.88
N ALA A 46 -6.61 1.56 1.79
CA ALA A 46 -5.77 0.45 1.37
C ALA A 46 -5.65 -0.59 2.49
N PHE A 47 -5.53 -1.86 2.15
CA PHE A 47 -5.30 -2.92 3.15
C PHE A 47 -3.81 -3.19 3.36
N ALA A 48 -2.96 -2.84 2.39
CA ALA A 48 -1.53 -3.13 2.41
C ALA A 48 -0.68 -2.00 1.84
N ILE A 49 0.58 -1.96 2.28
CA ILE A 49 1.66 -1.21 1.64
C ILE A 49 2.66 -2.22 1.07
N ASN A 50 3.07 -1.99 -0.16
CA ASN A 50 3.95 -2.86 -0.94
C ASN A 50 5.32 -2.19 -1.16
N PRO A 51 6.21 -2.21 -0.17
CA PRO A 51 7.51 -1.53 -0.27
C PRO A 51 8.55 -2.37 -0.99
N ASN A 52 9.54 -1.70 -1.59
CA ASN A 52 10.77 -2.35 -2.04
C ASN A 52 11.46 -3.07 -0.86
N HIS A 53 11.80 -4.35 -1.01
CA HIS A 53 12.38 -5.15 0.08
C HIS A 53 13.69 -4.57 0.63
N LYS A 54 14.47 -3.88 -0.20
CA LYS A 54 15.74 -3.24 0.21
C LYS A 54 15.54 -2.05 1.15
N LYS A 55 14.32 -1.54 1.27
CA LYS A 55 13.97 -0.39 2.13
C LYS A 55 13.37 -0.81 3.48
N LEU A 56 13.20 -2.10 3.71
CA LEU A 56 12.59 -2.61 4.94
C LEU A 56 13.60 -2.74 6.08
N THR A 57 13.16 -2.35 7.27
CA THR A 57 13.78 -2.70 8.54
C THR A 57 12.69 -3.19 9.49
N LYS A 58 13.06 -3.91 10.56
CA LYS A 58 12.11 -4.34 11.60
C LYS A 58 11.29 -3.18 12.17
N ASN A 59 11.91 -2.00 12.30
CA ASN A 59 11.23 -0.81 12.81
C ASN A 59 10.23 -0.22 11.82
N ILE A 60 10.55 -0.22 10.52
CA ILE A 60 9.64 0.24 9.47
C ILE A 60 8.43 -0.69 9.38
N VAL A 61 8.65 -2.01 9.39
CA VAL A 61 7.56 -3.01 9.36
C VAL A 61 6.62 -2.81 10.56
N LYS A 62 7.16 -2.63 11.77
CA LYS A 62 6.35 -2.39 12.97
C LYS A 62 5.51 -1.11 12.88
N GLN A 63 6.04 -0.04 12.32
CA GLN A 63 5.29 1.21 12.16
C GLN A 63 4.14 1.02 11.18
N ILE A 64 4.38 0.42 10.01
CA ILE A 64 3.32 0.17 9.01
C ILE A 64 2.23 -0.75 9.57
N GLN A 65 2.61 -1.82 10.26
CA GLN A 65 1.65 -2.73 10.90
C GLN A 65 0.90 -2.07 12.07
N GLY A 66 1.55 -1.15 12.79
CA GLY A 66 0.91 -0.36 13.85
C GLY A 66 -0.21 0.55 13.34
N GLU A 67 -0.15 0.95 12.07
CA GLU A 67 -1.20 1.70 11.36
C GLU A 67 -2.32 0.78 10.81
N GLY A 68 -2.21 -0.54 10.98
CA GLY A 68 -3.22 -1.51 10.56
C GLY A 68 -3.04 -2.06 9.14
N PHE A 69 -1.92 -1.76 8.47
CA PHE A 69 -1.65 -2.25 7.11
C PHE A 69 -0.83 -3.55 7.10
N GLU A 70 -1.11 -4.41 6.12
CA GLU A 70 -0.20 -5.48 5.75
C GLU A 70 1.05 -4.93 5.03
N VAL A 71 2.15 -5.69 5.07
CA VAL A 71 3.40 -5.35 4.37
C VAL A 71 3.71 -6.45 3.35
N LEU A 72 3.45 -6.19 2.07
CA LEU A 72 3.64 -7.15 0.98
C LEU A 72 4.76 -6.67 0.03
N THR A 73 6.00 -7.08 0.32
CA THR A 73 7.18 -6.51 -0.35
C THR A 73 7.38 -7.02 -1.80
N TRP A 74 8.17 -6.28 -2.59
CA TRP A 74 8.54 -6.64 -3.97
C TRP A 74 10.07 -6.56 -4.21
N THR A 75 10.52 -7.22 -5.30
CA THR A 75 11.95 -7.44 -5.66
C THR A 75 12.52 -6.35 -6.55
#